data_AF-A0A963GYS8-F1
#
_entry.id   AF-A0A963GYS8-F1
#
_cell.length_a   1.000
_cell.length_b   1.000
_cell.length_c   1.000
_cell.angle_alpha   90.00
_cell.angle_beta   90.00
_cell.angle_gamma   90.00
#
_symmetry.space_group_name_H-M   'P 1'
#
loop_
_entity.id
_entity.type
_entity.pdbx_description
1 polymer ?
#
loop_
_entity_poly.entity_id
_entity_poly.type
_entity_poly.pdbx_seq_one_letter_code
_entity_poly.pdbx_strand_id
1 'polypeptide(L)'
;MWDSHRFLNLVSTMLFILTALSVLVVIHQHHDLSKYVRVKEIYIQGMHTERADLTHIAREQIEQVVRDELKGNFLSIDLVAVRNAFIDIPWVRDAKAERAWPLGLNIKLEVHDVMAHWGSHALVNSHGEVFHAALDEKFPVFTGPMEANSAEVTEKYHVFTKILVPLGQSITRINLSSRHAWRVQLDTGTILELGRVDMDERLKRYVSVYNYSIAHLNQDVPLAYVDLRYPNGFAVHLSDIRKPAGDKSETRKKT
;
A
#
# COMPACT_ATOMS: atom_id res chain seq x y z
N MET A 1 -54.07 52.87 -42.90
CA MET A 1 -52.98 51.87 -42.85
C MET A 1 -52.94 51.06 -41.54
N TRP A 2 -53.72 51.42 -40.50
CA TRP A 2 -53.72 50.73 -39.21
C TRP A 2 -54.88 49.73 -39.00
N ASP A 3 -55.81 49.60 -39.97
CA ASP A 3 -57.02 48.75 -39.85
C ASP A 3 -56.83 47.26 -40.20
N SER A 4 -55.62 46.83 -40.57
CA SER A 4 -55.40 45.40 -40.85
C SER A 4 -54.98 44.66 -39.57
N HIS A 5 -55.93 43.92 -38.99
CA HIS A 5 -55.68 42.98 -37.89
C HIS A 5 -54.48 42.05 -38.14
N ARG A 6 -54.21 41.72 -39.42
CA ARG A 6 -53.03 40.95 -39.86
C ARG A 6 -51.71 41.68 -39.60
N PHE A 7 -51.65 42.98 -39.85
CA PHE A 7 -50.45 43.78 -39.59
C PHE A 7 -50.22 43.94 -38.08
N LEU A 8 -51.29 44.16 -37.31
CA LEU A 8 -51.20 44.27 -35.85
C LEU A 8 -50.72 42.95 -35.20
N ASN A 9 -51.22 41.81 -35.68
CA ASN A 9 -50.75 40.48 -35.24
C ASN A 9 -49.28 40.23 -35.61
N LEU A 10 -48.84 40.68 -36.79
CA LEU A 10 -47.45 40.53 -37.23
C LEU A 10 -46.50 41.33 -36.34
N VAL A 11 -46.83 42.59 -36.04
CA VAL A 11 -46.04 43.44 -35.14
C VAL A 11 -45.99 42.87 -33.73
N SER A 12 -47.12 42.42 -33.20
CA SER A 12 -47.21 41.77 -31.88
C SER A 12 -46.33 40.52 -31.80
N THR A 13 -46.40 39.65 -32.81
CA THR A 13 -45.59 38.43 -32.87
C THR A 13 -44.09 38.76 -32.93
N MET A 14 -43.68 39.78 -33.70
CA MET A 14 -42.28 40.20 -33.73
C MET A 14 -41.80 40.76 -32.39
N LEU A 15 -42.65 41.51 -31.67
CA LEU A 15 -42.34 42.00 -30.32
C LEU A 15 -42.20 40.86 -29.31
N PHE A 16 -43.05 39.84 -29.38
CA PHE A 16 -42.93 38.65 -28.53
C PHE A 16 -41.65 37.84 -28.83
N ILE A 17 -41.30 37.68 -30.11
CA ILE A 17 -40.04 37.02 -30.50
C ILE A 17 -38.83 37.81 -30.00
N LEU A 18 -38.84 39.14 -30.17
CA LEU A 18 -37.75 40.01 -29.72
C LEU A 18 -37.58 39.99 -28.20
N THR A 19 -38.69 40.02 -27.45
CA THR A 19 -38.64 39.92 -25.99
C THR A 19 -38.14 38.54 -25.56
N ALA A 20 -38.63 37.45 -26.16
CA ALA A 20 -38.12 36.10 -25.91
C ALA A 20 -36.61 35.97 -26.22
N LEU A 21 -36.14 36.53 -27.33
CA LEU A 21 -34.72 36.56 -27.68
C LEU A 21 -33.89 37.37 -26.68
N SER A 22 -34.39 38.54 -26.28
CA SER A 22 -33.70 39.39 -25.30
C SER A 22 -33.57 38.70 -23.95
N VAL A 23 -34.61 37.98 -23.50
CA VAL A 23 -34.59 37.16 -22.29
C VAL A 23 -33.57 36.03 -22.44
N LEU A 24 -33.53 35.33 -23.58
CA LEU A 24 -32.54 34.28 -23.83
C LEU A 24 -31.09 34.81 -23.84
N VAL A 25 -30.84 35.99 -24.39
CA VAL A 25 -29.51 36.62 -24.40
C VAL A 25 -29.11 37.07 -23.00
N VAL A 26 -30.01 37.69 -22.24
CA VAL A 26 -29.78 38.07 -20.84
C VAL A 26 -29.55 36.82 -19.99
N ILE A 27 -30.30 35.75 -20.24
CA ILE A 27 -30.09 34.46 -19.61
C ILE A 27 -28.69 33.94 -19.97
N HIS A 28 -28.31 33.89 -21.25
CA HIS A 28 -27.00 33.40 -21.64
C HIS A 28 -25.83 34.23 -21.05
N GLN A 29 -25.97 35.56 -20.96
CA GLN A 29 -24.95 36.45 -20.39
C GLN A 29 -24.89 36.43 -18.85
N HIS A 30 -26.01 36.18 -18.15
CA HIS A 30 -26.06 36.16 -16.69
C HIS A 30 -26.07 34.76 -16.07
N HIS A 31 -26.37 33.70 -16.83
CA HIS A 31 -26.23 32.31 -16.42
C HIS A 31 -24.82 31.80 -16.71
N ASP A 32 -23.81 32.53 -16.25
CA ASP A 32 -22.56 31.88 -15.88
C ASP A 32 -22.85 31.09 -14.58
N LEU A 33 -23.58 29.97 -14.74
CA LEU A 33 -23.97 29.03 -13.70
C LEU A 33 -22.74 28.54 -12.90
N SER A 34 -21.53 28.75 -13.45
CA SER A 34 -20.24 28.55 -12.79
C SER A 34 -20.10 29.28 -11.46
N LYS A 35 -20.77 30.43 -11.26
CA LYS A 35 -20.72 31.16 -9.97
C LYS A 35 -21.51 30.49 -8.85
N TYR A 36 -22.54 29.71 -9.17
CA TYR A 36 -23.46 29.14 -8.18
C TYR A 36 -23.25 27.64 -7.93
N VAL A 37 -22.43 26.99 -8.75
CA VAL A 37 -22.26 25.53 -8.77
C VAL A 37 -20.86 25.14 -8.27
N ARG A 38 -20.22 25.99 -7.45
CA ARG A 38 -18.94 25.62 -6.81
C ARG A 38 -19.14 24.42 -5.88
N VAL A 39 -18.15 23.53 -5.86
CA VAL A 39 -18.13 22.41 -4.91
C VAL A 39 -18.14 22.98 -3.50
N LYS A 40 -19.17 22.64 -2.73
CA LYS A 40 -19.40 23.18 -1.39
C LYS A 40 -18.84 22.28 -0.30
N GLU A 41 -18.93 20.97 -0.51
CA GLU A 41 -18.60 19.95 0.50
C GLU A 41 -17.80 18.82 -0.14
N ILE A 42 -16.79 18.32 0.57
CA ILE A 42 -15.98 17.17 0.16
C ILE A 42 -16.07 16.14 1.26
N TYR A 43 -16.56 14.96 0.93
CA TYR A 43 -16.62 13.83 1.82
C TYR A 43 -15.47 12.89 1.48
N ILE A 44 -14.62 12.61 2.46
CA ILE A 44 -13.51 11.66 2.31
C ILE A 44 -13.84 10.43 3.14
N GLN A 45 -13.89 9.28 2.48
CA GLN A 45 -14.29 8.02 3.09
C GLN A 45 -13.27 6.93 2.75
N GLY A 46 -13.09 5.98 3.66
CA GLY A 46 -12.39 4.73 3.34
C GLY A 46 -13.21 3.84 2.43
N MET A 47 -12.61 3.23 1.40
CA MET A 47 -13.30 2.25 0.55
C MET A 47 -13.71 0.98 1.30
N HIS A 48 -12.92 0.56 2.29
CA HIS A 48 -13.21 -0.60 3.14
C HIS A 48 -13.53 -0.08 4.56
N THR A 49 -14.83 -0.05 4.86
CA THR A 49 -15.50 0.55 6.01
C THR A 49 -14.95 0.21 7.41
N GLU A 50 -15.23 1.13 8.35
CA GLU A 50 -14.96 1.21 9.81
C GLU A 50 -13.54 1.52 10.30
N ARG A 51 -12.48 1.14 9.59
CA ARG A 51 -11.08 1.45 9.97
C ARG A 51 -10.20 1.81 8.78
N ALA A 52 -10.66 2.71 7.91
CA ALA A 52 -9.68 3.43 7.10
C ALA A 52 -8.97 4.40 8.04
N ASP A 53 -7.90 3.91 8.64
CA ASP A 53 -7.04 4.73 9.48
C ASP A 53 -6.25 5.64 8.55
N LEU A 54 -6.85 6.80 8.25
CA LEU A 54 -6.21 7.86 7.48
C LEU A 54 -5.07 8.52 8.28
N THR A 55 -4.64 7.94 9.41
CA THR A 55 -3.54 8.40 10.27
C THR A 55 -2.26 8.64 9.51
N HIS A 56 -1.99 7.87 8.46
CA HIS A 56 -0.79 8.01 7.63
C HIS A 56 -0.90 9.10 6.55
N ILE A 57 -2.10 9.61 6.26
CA ILE A 57 -2.31 10.68 5.28
C ILE A 57 -2.47 11.99 6.03
N ALA A 58 -1.46 12.86 5.92
CA ALA A 58 -1.53 14.18 6.53
C ALA A 58 -2.70 14.97 5.93
N ARG A 59 -3.49 15.61 6.79
CA ARG A 59 -4.63 16.44 6.37
C ARG A 59 -4.19 17.53 5.39
N GLU A 60 -3.00 18.06 5.58
CA GLU A 60 -2.39 19.10 4.76
C GLU A 60 -2.18 18.62 3.31
N GLN A 61 -1.82 17.35 3.10
CA GLN A 61 -1.65 16.76 1.77
C GLN A 61 -2.99 16.65 1.05
N ILE A 62 -4.02 16.18 1.75
CA ILE A 62 -5.39 16.13 1.24
C ILE A 62 -5.86 17.52 0.83
N GLU A 63 -5.70 18.51 1.73
CA GLU A 63 -6.13 19.87 1.46
C GLU A 63 -5.37 20.51 0.30
N GLN A 64 -4.09 20.15 0.11
CA GLN A 64 -3.29 20.62 -1.02
C GLN A 64 -3.82 20.05 -2.35
N VAL A 65 -4.01 18.73 -2.44
CA VAL A 65 -4.59 18.09 -3.63
C VAL A 65 -5.94 18.70 -3.98
N VAL A 66 -6.78 18.91 -2.97
CA VAL A 66 -8.08 19.58 -3.12
C VAL A 66 -7.93 21.00 -3.68
N ARG A 67 -6.99 21.81 -3.19
CA ARG A 67 -6.79 23.18 -3.71
C ARG A 67 -6.28 23.20 -5.14
N ASP A 68 -5.39 22.27 -5.48
CA ASP A 68 -4.70 22.27 -6.77
C ASP A 68 -5.57 21.72 -7.90
N GLU A 69 -6.39 20.69 -7.63
CA GLU A 69 -7.21 20.00 -8.63
C GLU A 69 -8.67 20.46 -8.68
N LEU A 70 -9.21 21.08 -7.63
CA LEU A 70 -10.58 21.63 -7.66
C LEU A 70 -10.66 22.98 -8.37
N LYS A 71 -10.08 23.07 -9.57
CA LYS A 71 -10.18 24.23 -10.45
C LYS A 71 -11.41 24.11 -11.33
N GLY A 72 -12.43 24.92 -11.07
CA GLY A 72 -13.62 25.02 -11.90
C GLY A 72 -14.92 24.84 -11.12
N ASN A 73 -15.93 24.28 -11.79
CA ASN A 73 -17.30 24.17 -11.30
C ASN A 73 -17.67 22.69 -11.01
N PHE A 74 -18.63 22.42 -10.12
CA PHE A 74 -19.05 21.03 -9.78
C PHE A 74 -19.44 20.21 -11.01
N LEU A 75 -20.01 20.85 -12.05
CA LEU A 75 -20.37 20.19 -13.31
C LEU A 75 -19.18 19.99 -14.26
N SER A 76 -18.21 20.90 -14.27
CA SER A 76 -17.10 20.90 -15.23
C SER A 76 -15.82 20.26 -14.69
N ILE A 77 -15.81 19.87 -13.42
CA ILE A 77 -14.63 19.29 -12.78
C ILE A 77 -14.26 17.94 -13.42
N ASP A 78 -12.96 17.74 -13.63
CA ASP A 78 -12.42 16.47 -14.10
C ASP A 78 -12.22 15.52 -12.91
N LEU A 79 -13.12 14.55 -12.76
CA LEU A 79 -13.06 13.55 -11.69
C LEU A 79 -11.86 12.60 -11.86
N VAL A 80 -11.36 12.41 -13.09
CA VAL A 80 -10.20 11.55 -13.37
C VAL A 80 -8.93 12.24 -12.91
N ALA A 81 -8.79 13.55 -13.19
CA ALA A 81 -7.68 14.35 -12.68
C ALA A 81 -7.66 14.35 -11.14
N VAL A 82 -8.81 14.62 -10.51
CA VAL A 82 -8.95 14.57 -9.04
C VAL A 82 -8.55 13.20 -8.51
N ARG A 83 -9.09 12.11 -9.09
CA ARG A 83 -8.73 10.74 -8.69
C ARG A 83 -7.22 10.52 -8.74
N ASN A 84 -6.58 10.87 -9.86
CA ASN A 84 -5.15 10.61 -10.06
C ASN A 84 -4.29 11.39 -9.06
N ALA A 85 -4.64 12.65 -8.76
CA ALA A 85 -3.91 13.44 -7.78
C ALA A 85 -4.01 12.87 -6.35
N PHE A 86 -5.11 12.19 -6.01
CA PHE A 86 -5.18 11.45 -4.74
C PHE A 86 -4.32 10.18 -4.74
N ILE A 87 -4.19 9.49 -5.88
CA ILE A 87 -3.34 8.30 -6.04
C ILE A 87 -1.85 8.66 -5.97
N ASP A 88 -1.49 9.89 -6.35
CA ASP A 88 -0.11 10.37 -6.23
C ASP A 88 0.36 10.52 -4.77
N ILE A 89 -0.57 10.50 -3.80
CA ILE A 89 -0.21 10.43 -2.38
C ILE A 89 0.32 9.02 -2.09
N PRO A 90 1.56 8.85 -1.59
CA PRO A 90 2.20 7.53 -1.50
C PRO A 90 1.47 6.47 -0.66
N TRP A 91 0.61 6.89 0.26
CA TRP A 91 -0.18 5.99 1.12
C TRP A 91 -1.50 5.55 0.48
N VAL A 92 -1.91 6.15 -0.64
CA VAL A 92 -3.16 5.86 -1.34
C VAL A 92 -2.91 4.85 -2.45
N ARG A 93 -3.52 3.67 -2.33
CA ARG A 93 -3.46 2.60 -3.32
C ARG A 93 -4.42 2.87 -4.48
N ASP A 94 -5.65 3.23 -4.14
CA ASP A 94 -6.69 3.57 -5.12
C ASP A 94 -7.56 4.72 -4.60
N ALA A 95 -8.16 5.44 -5.53
CA ALA A 95 -9.11 6.49 -5.24
C ALA A 95 -10.31 6.40 -6.18
N LYS A 96 -11.49 6.74 -5.66
CA LYS A 96 -12.72 6.93 -6.46
C LYS A 96 -13.28 8.30 -6.15
N ALA A 97 -13.40 9.11 -7.19
CA ALA A 97 -14.03 10.42 -7.11
C ALA A 97 -15.41 10.35 -7.77
N GLU A 98 -16.44 10.65 -7.00
CA GLU A 98 -17.83 10.64 -7.44
C GLU A 98 -18.48 11.99 -7.09
N ARG A 99 -19.42 12.43 -7.93
CA ARG A 99 -20.23 13.61 -7.60
C ARG A 99 -21.28 13.25 -6.57
N ALA A 100 -21.31 13.98 -5.46
CA ALA A 100 -22.35 13.89 -4.44
C ALA A 100 -23.34 15.04 -4.62
N TRP A 101 -24.61 14.71 -4.84
CA TRP A 101 -25.64 15.73 -4.97
C TRP A 101 -26.20 16.11 -3.59
N PRO A 102 -26.39 17.42 -3.27
CA PRO A 102 -26.14 18.59 -4.10
C PRO A 102 -24.73 19.22 -3.91
N LEU A 103 -24.05 19.52 -5.02
CA LEU A 103 -22.80 20.31 -5.10
C LEU A 103 -21.62 19.80 -4.23
N GLY A 104 -21.53 18.51 -3.97
CA GLY A 104 -20.45 17.90 -3.19
C GLY A 104 -19.59 16.93 -3.99
N LEU A 105 -18.39 16.62 -3.52
CA LEU A 105 -17.58 15.53 -4.06
C LEU A 105 -17.42 14.44 -3.00
N ASN A 106 -17.70 13.21 -3.38
CA ASN A 106 -17.40 12.05 -2.56
C ASN A 106 -16.11 11.42 -3.07
N ILE A 107 -15.11 11.34 -2.20
CA ILE A 107 -13.79 10.81 -2.51
C ILE A 107 -13.58 9.61 -1.60
N LYS A 108 -13.58 8.43 -2.21
CA LYS A 108 -13.31 7.19 -1.50
C LYS A 108 -11.85 6.80 -1.73
N LEU A 109 -11.08 6.70 -0.65
CA LEU A 109 -9.68 6.34 -0.69
C LEU A 109 -9.50 4.90 -0.21
N GLU A 110 -8.66 4.16 -0.90
CA GLU A 110 -8.13 2.87 -0.47
C GLU A 110 -6.68 3.08 -0.05
N VAL A 111 -6.38 2.85 1.22
CA VAL A 111 -5.04 3.02 1.79
C VAL A 111 -4.25 1.72 1.62
N HIS A 112 -2.94 1.82 1.41
CA HIS A 112 -2.06 0.65 1.44
C HIS A 112 -2.04 0.02 2.84
N ASP A 113 -2.43 -1.25 2.93
CA ASP A 113 -2.26 -2.09 4.13
C ASP A 113 -0.85 -2.69 4.14
N VAL A 114 0.05 -2.11 4.94
CA VAL A 114 1.47 -2.46 5.00
C VAL A 114 1.63 -3.87 5.54
N MET A 115 2.36 -4.71 4.81
CA MET A 115 2.67 -6.07 5.26
C MET A 115 4.15 -6.25 5.64
N ALA A 116 5.06 -5.63 4.89
CA ALA A 116 6.50 -5.76 5.08
C ALA A 116 7.27 -4.56 4.54
N HIS A 117 8.51 -4.41 5.01
CA HIS A 117 9.52 -3.56 4.37
C HIS A 117 10.05 -4.25 3.12
N TRP A 118 10.11 -3.56 1.99
CA TRP A 118 10.80 -4.00 0.79
C TRP A 118 12.22 -3.40 0.74
N GLY A 119 13.22 -4.22 1.08
CA GLY A 119 14.59 -3.75 1.21
C GLY A 119 14.77 -2.75 2.36
N SER A 120 15.29 -1.56 2.06
CA SER A 120 15.59 -0.51 3.05
C SER A 120 14.81 0.78 2.89
N HIS A 121 14.11 0.98 1.77
CA HIS A 121 13.51 2.28 1.41
C HIS A 121 12.08 2.20 0.86
N ALA A 122 11.52 1.01 0.75
CA ALA A 122 10.18 0.78 0.21
C ALA A 122 9.38 -0.13 1.14
N LEU A 123 8.07 -0.14 0.93
CA LEU A 123 7.12 -0.98 1.63
C LEU A 123 6.41 -1.87 0.62
N VAL A 124 5.90 -3.00 1.07
CA VAL A 124 5.03 -3.88 0.28
C VAL A 124 3.73 -4.08 1.03
N ASN A 125 2.62 -3.94 0.31
CA ASN A 125 1.28 -4.13 0.88
C ASN A 125 0.84 -5.60 0.86
N SER A 126 -0.33 -5.88 1.44
CA SER A 126 -0.96 -7.21 1.44
C SER A 126 -1.30 -7.75 0.04
N HIS A 127 -1.35 -6.91 -0.99
CA HIS A 127 -1.55 -7.29 -2.40
C HIS A 127 -0.23 -7.63 -3.11
N GLY A 128 0.92 -7.43 -2.46
CA GLY A 128 2.24 -7.61 -3.07
C GLY A 128 2.67 -6.46 -3.97
N GLU A 129 2.07 -5.28 -3.84
CA GLU A 129 2.45 -4.06 -4.55
C GLU A 129 3.48 -3.27 -3.72
N VAL A 130 4.54 -2.78 -4.38
CA VAL A 130 5.59 -1.98 -3.75
C VAL A 130 5.22 -0.50 -3.83
N PHE A 131 5.34 0.21 -2.70
CA PHE A 131 5.12 1.64 -2.62
C PHE A 131 6.16 2.31 -1.71
N HIS A 132 6.36 3.62 -1.90
CA HIS A 132 7.45 4.37 -1.28
C HIS A 132 6.91 5.34 -0.24
N ALA A 133 6.87 4.92 1.02
CA ALA A 133 6.48 5.75 2.15
C ALA A 133 7.40 5.54 3.35
N ALA A 134 7.48 6.53 4.23
CA ALA A 134 8.25 6.43 5.47
C ALA A 134 7.40 5.78 6.57
N LEU A 135 7.94 4.70 7.17
CA LEU A 135 7.31 4.01 8.29
C LEU A 135 8.40 3.46 9.21
N ASP A 136 8.38 3.86 10.48
CA ASP A 136 9.38 3.46 11.48
C ASP A 136 8.96 2.23 12.31
N GLU A 137 7.82 1.62 11.97
CA GLU A 137 7.31 0.43 12.66
C GLU A 137 8.05 -0.85 12.23
N LYS A 138 8.14 -1.80 13.16
CA LYS A 138 8.81 -3.08 12.94
C LYS A 138 7.91 -4.03 12.16
N PHE A 139 8.18 -4.16 10.87
CA PHE A 139 7.61 -5.17 10.00
C PHE A 139 8.66 -6.17 9.51
N PRO A 140 8.26 -7.37 9.06
CA PRO A 140 9.15 -8.28 8.35
C PRO A 140 9.84 -7.59 7.15
N VAL A 141 11.04 -8.05 6.80
CA VAL A 141 11.80 -7.48 5.68
C VAL A 141 11.81 -8.45 4.50
N PHE A 142 11.32 -8.00 3.35
CA PHE A 142 11.26 -8.73 2.10
C PHE A 142 12.34 -8.22 1.17
N THR A 143 13.01 -9.13 0.48
CA THR A 143 14.08 -8.78 -0.46
C THR A 143 14.01 -9.69 -1.67
N GLY A 144 14.17 -9.10 -2.84
CA GLY A 144 14.17 -9.79 -4.13
C GLY A 144 15.16 -9.15 -5.10
N PRO A 145 15.44 -9.78 -6.25
CA PRO A 145 16.34 -9.21 -7.24
C PRO A 145 15.73 -7.97 -7.94
N MET A 146 14.41 -7.91 -8.05
CA MET A 146 13.67 -6.81 -8.66
C MET A 146 12.35 -6.58 -7.90
N GLU A 147 11.82 -5.36 -7.92
CA GLU A 147 10.52 -5.03 -7.32
C GLU A 147 9.37 -5.83 -7.93
N ALA A 148 9.49 -6.24 -9.20
CA ALA A 148 8.50 -7.09 -9.87
C ALA A 148 8.33 -8.47 -9.20
N ASN A 149 9.28 -8.91 -8.36
CA ASN A 149 9.17 -10.15 -7.59
C ASN A 149 8.42 -9.98 -6.26
N SER A 150 8.02 -8.76 -5.88
CA SER A 150 7.34 -8.48 -4.61
C SER A 150 6.08 -9.33 -4.40
N ALA A 151 5.27 -9.50 -5.43
CA ALA A 151 4.07 -10.35 -5.40
C ALA A 151 4.43 -11.82 -5.10
N GLU A 152 5.46 -12.38 -5.76
CA GLU A 152 5.93 -13.75 -5.54
C GLU A 152 6.45 -13.94 -4.10
N VAL A 153 7.22 -12.96 -3.60
CA VAL A 153 7.75 -12.99 -2.22
C VAL A 153 6.64 -12.90 -1.19
N THR A 154 5.63 -12.06 -1.45
CA THR A 154 4.43 -11.89 -0.61
C THR A 154 3.63 -13.19 -0.53
N GLU A 155 3.40 -13.83 -1.68
CA GLU A 155 2.72 -15.13 -1.74
C GLU A 155 3.49 -16.20 -0.95
N LYS A 156 4.79 -16.32 -1.17
CA LYS A 156 5.63 -17.29 -0.46
C LYS A 156 5.73 -17.01 1.02
N TYR A 157 5.76 -15.75 1.44
CA TYR A 157 5.69 -15.38 2.84
C TYR A 157 4.41 -15.92 3.49
N HIS A 158 3.25 -15.78 2.86
CA HIS A 158 2.00 -16.35 3.38
C HIS A 158 2.03 -17.88 3.47
N VAL A 159 2.57 -18.56 2.45
CA VAL A 159 2.70 -20.02 2.45
C VAL A 159 3.62 -20.49 3.58
N PHE A 160 4.81 -19.90 3.71
CA PHE A 160 5.79 -20.28 4.73
C PHE A 160 5.30 -19.97 6.14
N THR A 161 4.65 -18.82 6.34
CA THR A 161 4.03 -18.46 7.62
C THR A 161 3.03 -19.52 8.04
N LYS A 162 2.15 -19.97 7.14
CA LYS A 162 1.18 -21.05 7.42
C LYS A 162 1.86 -22.37 7.80
N ILE A 163 2.96 -22.72 7.14
CA ILE A 163 3.71 -23.95 7.45
C ILE A 163 4.36 -23.87 8.83
N LEU A 164 4.83 -22.68 9.26
CA LEU A 164 5.51 -22.47 10.54
C LEU A 164 4.57 -22.33 11.76
N VAL A 165 3.27 -22.13 11.54
CA VAL A 165 2.26 -22.02 12.62
C VAL A 165 2.41 -23.07 13.73
N PRO A 166 2.62 -24.38 13.45
CA PRO A 166 2.75 -25.39 14.50
C PRO A 166 3.95 -25.20 15.44
N LEU A 167 4.97 -24.46 15.01
CA LEU A 167 6.15 -24.15 15.82
C LEU A 167 5.99 -22.84 16.61
N GLY A 168 4.96 -22.05 16.34
CA GLY A 168 4.80 -20.71 16.91
C GLY A 168 5.91 -19.73 16.50
N GLN A 169 6.65 -20.03 15.42
CA GLN A 169 7.74 -19.21 14.90
C GLN A 169 7.23 -18.27 13.82
N SER A 170 7.69 -17.01 13.86
CA SER A 170 7.36 -16.00 12.85
C SER A 170 8.57 -15.67 11.96
N ILE A 171 8.28 -15.21 10.73
CA ILE A 171 9.31 -14.84 9.75
C ILE A 171 9.65 -13.36 9.93
N THR A 172 10.92 -13.05 10.22
CA THR A 172 11.42 -11.67 10.31
C THR A 172 12.03 -11.18 9.01
N ARG A 173 12.57 -12.07 8.17
CA ARG A 173 13.09 -11.73 6.84
C ARG A 173 12.87 -12.86 5.85
N ILE A 174 12.51 -12.52 4.62
CA ILE A 174 12.47 -13.44 3.49
C ILE A 174 13.29 -12.84 2.33
N ASN A 175 14.14 -13.66 1.74
CA ASN A 175 15.00 -13.28 0.64
C ASN A 175 14.82 -14.24 -0.54
N LEU A 176 14.49 -13.66 -1.68
CA LEU A 176 14.61 -14.28 -2.99
C LEU A 176 15.91 -13.79 -3.64
N SER A 177 16.85 -14.70 -3.85
CA SER A 177 18.09 -14.35 -4.55
C SER A 177 17.87 -14.23 -6.07
N SER A 178 18.80 -13.59 -6.80
CA SER A 178 18.78 -13.56 -8.27
C SER A 178 18.85 -14.96 -8.90
N ARG A 179 19.34 -15.95 -8.14
CA ARG A 179 19.32 -17.37 -8.53
C ARG A 179 18.03 -18.07 -8.08
N HIS A 180 16.97 -17.35 -7.76
CA HIS A 180 15.67 -17.92 -7.36
C HIS A 180 15.77 -18.92 -6.20
N ALA A 181 16.77 -18.76 -5.33
CA ALA A 181 16.90 -19.52 -4.10
C ALA A 181 16.33 -18.70 -2.95
N TRP A 182 15.56 -19.39 -2.10
CA TRP A 182 14.85 -18.82 -0.96
C TRP A 182 15.62 -19.01 0.33
N ARG A 183 15.71 -17.93 1.11
CA ARG A 183 16.22 -17.90 2.48
C ARG A 183 15.22 -17.21 3.38
N VAL A 184 14.97 -17.77 4.55
CA VAL A 184 14.05 -17.24 5.56
C VAL A 184 14.80 -17.05 6.87
N GLN A 185 14.57 -15.94 7.55
CA GLN A 185 15.04 -15.70 8.91
C GLN A 185 13.84 -15.69 9.84
N LEU A 186 13.96 -16.41 10.95
CA LEU A 186 12.93 -16.51 11.97
C LEU A 186 13.11 -15.46 13.07
N ASP A 187 12.08 -15.25 13.88
CA ASP A 187 12.11 -14.44 15.11
C ASP A 187 13.10 -14.97 16.16
N THR A 188 13.35 -16.28 16.17
CA THR A 188 14.41 -16.90 16.97
C THR A 188 15.83 -16.49 16.55
N GLY A 189 15.98 -15.81 15.40
CA GLY A 189 17.26 -15.49 14.78
C GLY A 189 17.80 -16.58 13.86
N THR A 190 17.18 -17.75 13.83
CA THR A 190 17.60 -18.89 12.99
C THR A 190 17.40 -18.59 11.50
N ILE A 191 18.42 -18.88 10.69
CA ILE A 191 18.37 -18.75 9.24
C ILE A 191 18.07 -20.11 8.60
N LEU A 192 17.03 -20.19 7.79
CA LEU A 192 16.65 -21.37 7.02
C LEU A 192 17.01 -21.17 5.54
N GLU A 193 17.86 -22.05 5.00
CA GLU A 193 18.15 -22.11 3.57
C GLU A 193 17.28 -23.15 2.89
N LEU A 194 16.27 -22.69 2.15
CA LEU A 194 15.31 -23.56 1.47
C LEU A 194 15.79 -23.96 0.08
N GLY A 195 16.58 -23.10 -0.56
CA GLY A 195 17.02 -23.29 -1.95
C GLY A 195 15.91 -22.95 -2.95
N ARG A 196 16.01 -23.50 -4.16
CA ARG A 196 15.12 -23.17 -5.30
C ARG A 196 13.96 -24.13 -5.49
N VAL A 197 14.15 -25.41 -5.16
CA VAL A 197 13.26 -26.51 -5.53
C VAL A 197 12.71 -27.15 -4.27
N ASP A 198 11.44 -27.56 -4.30
CA ASP A 198 10.70 -28.21 -3.20
C ASP A 198 10.79 -27.47 -1.86
N MET A 199 10.90 -26.14 -1.89
CA MET A 199 11.08 -25.31 -0.70
C MET A 199 9.95 -25.50 0.32
N ASP A 200 8.71 -25.64 -0.15
CA ASP A 200 7.54 -25.86 0.69
C ASP A 200 7.63 -27.22 1.42
N GLU A 201 8.07 -28.29 0.73
CA GLU A 201 8.23 -29.63 1.32
C GLU A 201 9.41 -29.68 2.29
N ARG A 202 10.51 -29.02 1.95
CA ARG A 202 11.70 -28.87 2.81
C ARG A 202 11.35 -28.17 4.12
N LEU A 203 10.57 -27.10 4.05
CA LEU A 203 10.10 -26.39 5.24
C LEU A 203 9.14 -27.26 6.07
N LYS A 204 8.20 -27.99 5.44
CA LYS A 204 7.32 -28.93 6.14
C LYS A 204 8.11 -30.03 6.86
N ARG A 205 9.16 -30.55 6.24
CA ARG A 205 10.05 -31.55 6.86
C ARG A 205 10.74 -30.98 8.09
N TYR A 206 11.27 -29.76 8.01
CA TYR A 206 11.83 -29.06 9.16
C TYR A 206 10.81 -28.98 10.31
N VAL A 207 9.59 -28.52 10.03
CA VAL A 207 8.51 -28.43 11.04
C VAL A 207 8.17 -29.79 11.65
N SER A 208 8.09 -30.86 10.84
CA SER A 208 7.78 -32.20 11.33
C SER A 208 8.84 -32.79 12.28
N VAL A 209 10.10 -32.36 12.14
CA VAL A 209 11.24 -32.91 12.89
C VAL A 209 11.65 -31.98 14.05
N TYR A 210 11.24 -30.71 14.00
CA TYR A 210 11.70 -29.66 14.93
C TYR A 210 11.49 -30.05 16.40
N ASN A 211 10.26 -30.42 16.77
CA ASN A 211 9.93 -30.74 18.17
C ASN A 211 10.62 -32.03 18.67
N TYR A 212 10.99 -32.95 17.78
CA TYR A 212 11.60 -34.22 18.18
C TYR A 212 13.11 -34.15 18.40
N SER A 213 13.81 -33.24 17.73
CA SER A 213 15.28 -33.23 17.72
C SER A 213 15.90 -31.83 17.84
N ILE A 214 15.27 -30.82 17.25
CA ILE A 214 15.86 -29.49 17.10
C ILE A 214 15.49 -28.58 18.29
N ALA A 215 14.29 -28.73 18.84
CA ALA A 215 13.85 -27.96 20.00
C ALA A 215 14.77 -28.16 21.22
N HIS A 216 15.23 -29.39 21.47
CA HIS A 216 16.18 -29.69 22.54
C HIS A 216 17.55 -29.02 22.30
N LEU A 217 18.06 -29.07 21.07
CA LEU A 217 19.33 -28.43 20.71
C LEU A 217 19.26 -26.90 20.85
N ASN A 218 18.11 -26.30 20.54
CA ASN A 218 17.90 -24.85 20.61
C ASN A 218 17.74 -24.31 22.04
N GLN A 219 17.47 -25.18 23.03
CA GLN A 219 17.40 -24.79 24.44
C GLN A 219 18.79 -24.52 25.02
N ASP A 220 19.80 -25.29 24.58
CA ASP A 220 21.17 -25.18 25.09
C ASP A 220 22.02 -24.17 24.31
N VAL A 221 21.83 -24.11 22.98
CA VAL A 221 22.57 -23.19 22.08
C VAL A 221 21.64 -22.68 20.99
N PRO A 222 21.52 -21.34 20.79
CA PRO A 222 20.70 -20.80 19.71
C PRO A 222 21.14 -21.33 18.34
N LEU A 223 20.20 -21.85 17.57
CA LEU A 223 20.41 -22.28 16.20
C LEU A 223 20.72 -21.08 15.30
N ALA A 224 21.95 -21.03 14.78
CA ALA A 224 22.35 -19.96 13.87
C ALA A 224 21.76 -20.19 12.47
N TYR A 225 21.86 -21.42 11.96
CA TYR A 225 21.62 -21.71 10.55
C TYR A 225 21.21 -23.16 10.32
N VAL A 226 20.24 -23.38 9.43
CA VAL A 226 19.74 -24.68 9.01
C VAL A 226 19.69 -24.77 7.49
N ASP A 227 20.44 -25.71 6.92
CA ASP A 227 20.47 -25.95 5.48
C ASP A 227 19.52 -27.07 5.08
N LEU A 228 18.36 -26.68 4.53
CA LEU A 228 17.30 -27.60 4.13
C LEU A 228 17.45 -28.10 2.70
N ARG A 229 18.56 -27.78 2.02
CA ARG A 229 18.72 -28.10 0.59
C ARG A 229 19.00 -29.57 0.32
N TYR A 230 19.25 -30.37 1.35
CA TYR A 230 19.51 -31.80 1.23
C TYR A 230 18.20 -32.59 1.00
N PRO A 231 18.18 -33.53 0.03
CA PRO A 231 16.94 -34.23 -0.33
C PRO A 231 16.29 -34.99 0.83
N ASN A 232 17.10 -35.65 1.66
CA ASN A 232 16.64 -36.59 2.70
C ASN A 232 16.97 -36.12 4.13
N GLY A 233 17.32 -34.85 4.32
CA GLY A 233 17.73 -34.35 5.63
C GLY A 233 18.02 -32.86 5.60
N PHE A 234 18.70 -32.39 6.64
CA PHE A 234 19.20 -31.02 6.71
C PHE A 234 20.41 -30.94 7.63
N ALA A 235 21.27 -29.96 7.38
CA ALA A 235 22.43 -29.68 8.22
C ALA A 235 22.08 -28.55 9.18
N VAL A 236 22.54 -28.65 10.42
CA VAL A 236 22.31 -27.65 11.47
C VAL A 236 23.65 -27.09 11.92
N HIS A 237 23.75 -25.77 11.99
CA HIS A 237 24.88 -25.07 12.55
C HIS A 237 24.45 -24.31 13.80
N LEU A 238 25.11 -24.64 14.92
CA LEU A 238 24.90 -24.01 16.22
C LEU A 238 25.74 -22.73 16.29
N SER A 239 25.23 -21.72 16.99
CA SER A 239 26.00 -20.50 17.22
C SER A 239 27.24 -20.81 18.06
N ASP A 240 28.42 -20.34 17.64
CA ASP A 240 29.61 -20.41 18.48
C ASP A 240 29.38 -19.57 19.74
N ILE A 241 29.24 -20.24 20.90
CA ILE A 241 29.32 -19.54 22.18
C ILE A 241 30.74 -18.97 22.26
N ARG A 242 30.88 -17.64 22.18
CA ARG A 242 32.12 -16.97 22.55
C ARG A 242 32.49 -17.42 23.96
N LYS A 243 33.44 -18.34 24.07
CA LYS A 243 34.15 -18.62 25.34
C LYS A 243 34.72 -17.28 25.79
N PRO A 244 34.38 -16.74 26.97
CA PRO A 244 35.04 -15.54 27.45
C PRO A 244 36.54 -15.84 27.48
N ALA A 245 37.32 -14.99 26.79
CA ALA A 245 38.76 -15.11 26.77
C ALA A 245 39.24 -15.09 28.23
N GLY A 246 39.70 -16.25 28.72
CA GLY A 246 40.29 -16.35 30.03
C GLY A 246 41.44 -15.36 30.10
N ASP A 247 41.29 -14.38 31.00
CA ASP A 247 42.30 -13.40 31.31
C ASP A 247 43.60 -14.12 31.67
N LYS A 248 44.57 -14.10 30.75
CA LYS A 248 45.97 -14.43 31.05
C LYS A 248 46.70 -13.13 31.32
N SER A 249 46.32 -12.44 32.39
CA SER A 249 47.14 -11.36 32.95
C SER A 249 48.17 -11.95 33.92
N GLU A 250 49.42 -11.76 33.52
CA GLU A 250 50.59 -11.55 34.38
C GLU A 250 51.14 -12.72 35.23
N THR A 251 52.12 -13.41 34.63
CA THR A 251 53.33 -13.76 35.38
C THR A 251 54.55 -13.44 34.52
N ARG A 252 54.93 -12.14 34.48
CA ARG A 252 56.21 -11.74 33.91
C ARG A 252 57.19 -11.41 35.05
N LYS A 253 58.00 -12.41 35.37
CA LYS A 253 59.28 -12.28 36.09
C LYS A 253 60.10 -11.11 35.54
N LYS A 254 60.61 -10.27 36.45
CA LYS A 254 61.93 -9.59 36.43
C LYS A 254 62.30 -9.44 37.91
N THR A 255 63.34 -10.09 38.45
CA THR A 255 64.78 -9.86 38.25
C THR A 255 65.17 -8.42 38.49
#